data_AF-A0A9W5TXG8-F1
#
_entry.id   AF-A0A9W5TXG8-F1
#
_cell.length_a   1.000
_cell.length_b   1.000
_cell.length_c   1.000
_cell.angle_alpha   90.00
_cell.angle_beta   90.00
_cell.angle_gamma   90.00
#
_symmetry.space_group_name_H-M   'P 1'
#
loop_
_entity.id
_entity.type
_entity.pdbx_description
1 polymer ?
#
loop_
_entity_poly.entity_id
_entity_poly.type
_entity_poly.pdbx_seq_one_letter_code
_entity_poly.pdbx_strand_id
1 'polypeptide(L)' 'MSKNPVLKKKFEEGYRLGFDKGTKHGIEQAVNFFAVKFEGLEKVPGIGKKTMEKIRQQLGEHYFLKDDEE' A
#
# COMPACT_ATOMS: atom_id res chain seq x y z
N MET A 1 -32.80 8.69 28.23
CA MET A 1 -31.45 9.08 28.67
C MET A 1 -30.64 9.54 27.45
N SER A 2 -30.37 10.84 27.34
CA SER A 2 -29.47 11.39 26.32
C SER A 2 -28.05 10.90 26.60
N LYS A 3 -27.40 10.26 25.62
CA LYS A 3 -25.98 9.87 25.74
C LYS A 3 -25.16 11.09 26.14
N ASN A 4 -24.27 10.95 27.12
CA ASN A 4 -23.42 12.06 27.58
C ASN A 4 -22.63 12.63 26.38
N PRO A 5 -22.78 13.92 26.05
CA PRO A 5 -22.18 14.52 24.86
C PRO A 5 -20.65 14.47 24.89
N VAL A 6 -20.02 14.50 26.07
CA VAL A 6 -18.56 14.39 26.22
C VAL A 6 -18.08 12.99 25.84
N LEU A 7 -18.81 11.95 26.28
CA LEU A 7 -18.48 10.56 25.94
C LEU A 7 -18.67 10.29 24.45
N LYS A 8 -19.72 10.84 23.84
CA LYS A 8 -19.95 10.73 22.40
C LYS A 8 -18.80 11.35 21.59
N LYS A 9 -18.36 12.56 21.96
CA LYS A 9 -17.26 13.26 21.30
C LYS A 9 -15.94 12.47 21.39
N LYS A 10 -15.60 11.96 22.59
CA LYS A 10 -14.39 11.15 22.78
C LYS A 10 -14.40 9.85 21.98
N PHE A 11 -15.57 9.21 21.87
CA PHE A 11 -15.74 8.02 21.03
C PHE A 11 -15.52 8.33 19.55
N GLU A 12 -16.11 9.41 19.03
CA GLU A 12 -15.95 9.82 17.63
C GLU A 12 -14.51 10.19 17.30
N GLU A 13 -13.83 10.91 18.19
CA GLU A 13 -12.39 11.22 18.06
C GLU A 13 -11.53 9.95 18.01
N GLY A 14 -11.77 9.01 18.93
CA GLY A 14 -11.05 7.74 18.99
C GLY A 14 -11.31 6.85 17.77
N TYR A 15 -12.55 6.79 17.31
CA TYR A 15 -12.93 6.04 16.11
C TYR A 15 -12.22 6.60 14.87
N ARG A 16 -12.23 7.93 14.68
CA ARG A 16 -11.56 8.56 13.54
C ARG A 16 -10.06 8.29 13.55
N LEU A 17 -9.40 8.47 14.70
CA LEU A 17 -7.98 8.17 14.85
C LEU A 17 -7.65 6.70 14.57
N GLY A 18 -8.49 5.79 15.04
CA GLY A 18 -8.35 4.35 14.78
C GLY A 18 -8.54 4.01 13.31
N PHE A 19 -9.54 4.61 12.66
CA PHE A 19 -9.82 4.45 11.24
C PHE A 19 -8.65 4.94 10.39
N ASP A 20 -8.19 6.18 10.60
CA ASP A 20 -7.08 6.76 9.82
C ASP A 20 -5.81 5.93 9.94
N LYS A 21 -5.47 5.49 11.15
CA LYS A 21 -4.31 4.62 11.40
C LYS A 21 -4.49 3.24 10.75
N GLY A 22 -5.68 2.65 10.89
CA GLY A 22 -5.99 1.35 10.30
C GLY A 22 -5.94 1.38 8.78
N THR A 23 -6.50 2.42 8.15
CA THR A 23 -6.45 2.63 6.71
C THR A 23 -5.02 2.84 6.23
N LYS A 24 -4.23 3.71 6.88
CA LYS A 24 -2.83 3.92 6.50
C LYS A 24 -2.03 2.61 6.57
N HIS A 25 -2.18 1.87 7.67
CA HIS A 25 -1.50 0.59 7.86
C HIS A 25 -1.93 -0.48 6.86
N GLY A 26 -3.24 -0.54 6.53
CA GLY A 26 -3.76 -1.46 5.51
C GLY A 26 -3.23 -1.15 4.12
N ILE A 27 -3.16 0.14 3.75
CA ILE A 27 -2.56 0.57 2.48
C ILE A 27 -1.08 0.19 2.44
N GLU A 28 -0.32 0.47 3.50
CA GLU A 28 1.10 0.14 3.59
C GLU A 28 1.36 -1.36 3.45
N GLN A 29 0.58 -2.20 4.14
CA GLN A 29 0.68 -3.66 4.00
C GLN A 29 0.36 -4.12 2.57
N ALA A 30 -0.69 -3.58 1.96
CA ALA A 30 -1.06 -3.94 0.59
C ALA A 30 0.04 -3.54 -0.40
N VAL A 31 0.58 -2.33 -0.29
CA VAL A 31 1.67 -1.83 -1.14
C VAL A 31 2.90 -2.73 -0.99
N ASN A 32 3.32 -3.02 0.25
CA ASN A 32 4.46 -3.89 0.50
C ASN A 32 4.27 -5.30 -0.06
N PHE A 33 3.07 -5.86 0.07
CA PHE A 33 2.74 -7.17 -0.48
C PHE A 33 2.92 -7.20 -2.01
N PHE A 34 2.40 -6.20 -2.73
CA PHE A 34 2.54 -6.14 -4.18
C PHE A 34 3.98 -5.82 -4.62
N ALA A 35 4.69 -4.95 -3.91
CA ALA A 35 6.10 -4.64 -4.19
C ALA A 35 6.96 -5.91 -4.19
N VAL A 36 6.86 -6.73 -3.14
CA VAL A 36 7.59 -8.01 -3.04
C VAL A 36 7.22 -8.97 -4.18
N LYS A 37 5.95 -9.01 -4.59
CA LYS A 37 5.51 -9.86 -5.70
C LYS A 37 6.06 -9.39 -7.04
N PHE A 38 6.11 -8.08 -7.28
CA PHE A 38 6.64 -7.51 -8.51
C PHE A 38 8.14 -7.69 -8.63
N GLU A 39 8.91 -7.53 -7.55
CA GLU A 39 10.34 -7.86 -7.52
C GLU A 39 10.61 -9.34 -7.82
N GLY A 40 9.70 -10.23 -7.42
CA GLY A 40 9.80 -11.66 -7.68
C GLY A 40 9.45 -12.09 -9.12
N LEU A 41 8.84 -11.22 -9.94
CA LEU A 41 8.34 -11.59 -11.27
C LEU A 41 9.43 -12.08 -12.22
N GLU A 42 10.63 -11.50 -12.15
CA GLU A 42 11.77 -11.91 -12.98
C GLU A 42 12.23 -13.35 -12.71
N LYS A 43 11.87 -13.91 -11.55
CA LYS A 43 12.21 -15.28 -11.12
C LYS A 43 11.14 -16.29 -11.53
N VAL A 44 10.00 -15.84 -12.04
CA VAL A 44 8.90 -16.72 -12.44
C VAL A 44 9.20 -17.37 -13.79
N PRO A 45 9.18 -18.72 -13.90
CA PRO A 45 9.37 -19.39 -15.17
C PRO A 45 8.39 -18.89 -16.24
N GLY A 46 8.91 -18.50 -17.40
CA GLY A 46 8.13 -17.94 -18.51
C GLY A 46 8.03 -16.41 -18.52
N ILE A 47 8.45 -15.71 -17.46
CA ILE A 47 8.61 -14.26 -17.48
C ILE A 47 10.05 -13.92 -17.84
N GLY A 48 10.24 -13.51 -19.09
CA GLY A 48 11.53 -13.02 -19.60
C GLY A 48 11.61 -11.49 -19.68
N LYS A 49 12.75 -10.97 -20.14
CA LYS A 49 13.02 -9.52 -20.26
C LYS A 49 11.92 -8.73 -20.97
N LYS A 50 11.45 -9.23 -22.13
CA LYS A 50 10.38 -8.58 -22.92
C LYS A 50 9.04 -8.51 -22.19
N THR A 51 8.73 -9.51 -21.37
CA THR A 51 7.50 -9.52 -20.57
C THR A 51 7.63 -8.52 -19.42
N MET A 52 8.80 -8.45 -18.77
CA MET A 52 9.08 -7.44 -17.74
C MET A 52 9.00 -6.01 -18.29
N GLU A 53 9.53 -5.73 -19.47
CA GLU A 53 9.41 -4.41 -20.11
C GLU A 53 7.95 -3.99 -20.30
N LYS A 54 7.09 -4.90 -20.79
CA LYS A 54 5.64 -4.62 -20.94
C LYS A 54 4.95 -4.35 -19.60
N ILE A 55 5.34 -5.09 -18.56
CA ILE A 55 4.80 -4.90 -17.21
C ILE A 55 5.20 -3.52 -16.67
N ARG A 56 6.48 -3.12 -16.84
CA ARG A 56 6.98 -1.80 -16.45
C ARG A 56 6.27 -0.67 -17.21
N GLN A 57 6.08 -0.81 -18.52
CA GLN A 57 5.35 0.17 -19.33
C GLN A 57 3.90 0.35 -18.89
N GLN A 58 3.20 -0.74 -18.56
CA GLN A 58 1.79 -0.68 -18.17
C GLN A 58 1.58 -0.10 -16.76
N LEU A 59 2.51 -0.38 -15.85
CA LEU A 59 2.42 0.06 -14.45
C LEU A 59 3.08 1.43 -14.22
N GLY A 60 4.05 1.80 -15.05
CA GLY A 60 4.87 3.01 -14.93
C GLY A 60 6.30 2.67 -14.53
N GLU A 61 7.27 3.05 -15.36
CA GLU A 61 8.71 2.78 -15.14
C GLU A 61 9.21 3.34 -13.80
N HIS A 62 8.67 4.47 -13.35
CA HIS A 62 9.06 5.13 -12.09
C HIS A 62 8.78 4.32 -10.83
N TYR A 63 7.93 3.29 -10.89
CA TYR A 63 7.73 2.36 -9.77
C TYR A 63 8.78 1.25 -9.70
N PHE A 64 9.62 1.10 -10.74
CA PHE A 64 10.65 0.07 -10.84
C PHE A 64 12.07 0.64 -10.85
N LEU A 65 12.21 1.97 -10.90
CA LEU A 65 13.46 2.64 -10.59
C LEU A 65 13.70 2.41 -9.10
N LYS A 66 14.70 1.59 -8.77
CA LYS A 66 15.31 1.69 -7.44
C LYS A 66 15.84 3.11 -7.36
N ASP A 67 15.48 3.83 -6.30
CA ASP A 67 16.27 4.94 -5.82
C ASP A 67 17.67 4.36 -5.48
N ASP A 68 18.55 4.29 -6.48
CA ASP A 68 19.97 4.42 -6.24
C ASP A 68 20.18 5.93 -5.98
N GLU A 69 20.77 6.26 -4.83
CA GLU A 69 20.93 7.61 -4.22
C GLU A 69 19.77 7.96 -3.25
N GLU A 70 19.93 8.01 -1.91
CA GLU A 70 21.06 8.38 -1.04
C GLU A 70 20.98 7.68 0.34
#